data_AF-A0A0F8T4S3-F1
#
_entry.id   AF-A0A0F8T4S3-F1
#
_cell.length_a   1.000
_cell.length_b   1.000
_cell.length_c   1.000
_cell.angle_alpha   90.00
_cell.angle_beta   90.00
_cell.angle_gamma   90.00
#
_symmetry.space_group_name_H-M   'P 1'
#
loop_
_entity.id
_entity.type
_entity.pdbx_description
1 polymer ?
#
loop_
_entity_poly.entity_id
_entity_poly.type
_entity_poly.pdbx_seq_one_letter_code
_entity_poly.pdbx_strand_id
1 'polypeptide(L)' 'MEKLRNIIIKNVETFNRAFPDRFCHSPDVISAISYDYKFTYGQVENEIEKMVHEGVLDAELSDWYGIKLL' A
#
# COMPACT_ATOMS: atom_id res chain seq x y z
N MET A 1 -14.97 -1.68 -2.63
CA MET A 1 -13.63 -2.11 -2.14
C MET A 1 -12.65 -2.30 -3.28
N GLU A 2 -13.05 -2.89 -4.40
CA GLU A 2 -12.21 -3.04 -5.62
C GLU A 2 -11.51 -1.76 -6.08
N LYS A 3 -12.18 -0.59 -5.99
CA LYS A 3 -11.57 0.71 -6.30
C LYS A 3 -10.39 1.08 -5.39
N LEU A 4 -10.49 0.85 -4.07
CA LEU A 4 -9.41 1.17 -3.12
C LEU A 4 -8.19 0.28 -3.37
N ARG A 5 -8.43 -1.03 -3.52
CA ARG A 5 -7.41 -2.02 -3.85
C ARG A 5 -6.61 -1.63 -5.10
N ASN A 6 -7.30 -1.29 -6.19
CA ASN A 6 -6.63 -0.89 -7.44
C ASN A 6 -5.80 0.38 -7.29
N ILE A 7 -6.24 1.32 -6.44
CA ILE A 7 -5.47 2.53 -6.15
C ILE A 7 -4.21 2.19 -5.33
N ILE A 8 -4.32 1.32 -4.33
CA ILE A 8 -3.16 0.85 -3.55
C ILE A 8 -2.13 0.19 -4.48
N ILE A 9 -2.56 -0.77 -5.31
CA ILE A 9 -1.69 -1.46 -6.27
C ILE A 9 -0.98 -0.45 -7.17
N LYS A 10 -1.71 0.50 -7.77
CA LYS A 10 -1.13 1.50 -8.66
C LYS A 10 -0.05 2.36 -7.97
N ASN A 11 -0.29 2.77 -6.73
CA ASN A 11 0.67 3.57 -5.98
C ASN A 11 1.91 2.76 -5.60
N VAL A 12 1.74 1.54 -5.10
CA VAL A 12 2.86 0.64 -4.77
C VAL A 12 3.66 0.27 -6.03
N GLU A 13 2.99 0.01 -7.16
CA GLU A 13 3.66 -0.25 -8.45
C GLU A 13 4.51 0.94 -8.89
N THR A 14 3.96 2.15 -8.78
CA THR A 14 4.66 3.39 -9.13
C THR A 14 5.90 3.58 -8.24
N PHE A 15 5.75 3.36 -6.93
CA PHE A 15 6.85 3.41 -5.98
C PHE A 15 7.92 2.36 -6.31
N ASN A 16 7.53 1.10 -6.48
CA ASN A 16 8.43 -0.01 -6.80
C ASN A 16 9.23 0.26 -8.08
N ARG A 17 8.60 0.87 -9.10
CA ARG A 17 9.29 1.20 -10.35
C ARG A 17 10.33 2.30 -10.17
N ALA A 18 10.07 3.27 -9.30
CA ALA A 18 11.01 4.34 -8.98
C ALA A 18 12.12 3.87 -8.02
N PHE A 19 11.81 2.92 -7.13
CA PHE A 19 12.69 2.43 -6.07
C PHE A 19 12.65 0.89 -5.99
N PRO A 20 13.24 0.17 -6.95
CA PRO A 20 13.09 -1.29 -7.09
C PRO A 20 13.64 -2.09 -5.90
N ASP A 21 14.60 -1.53 -5.18
CA ASP A 21 15.27 -2.20 -4.05
C ASP A 21 14.71 -1.76 -2.69
N ARG A 22 13.57 -1.06 -2.66
CA ARG A 22 12.94 -0.55 -1.43
C ARG A 22 11.51 -1.02 -1.28
N PHE A 23 11.06 -1.16 -0.05
CA PHE A 23 9.65 -1.28 0.30
C PHE A 23 9.02 0.11 0.37
N CYS A 24 7.76 0.24 -0.02
CA CYS A 24 6.95 1.44 0.16
C CYS A 24 6.38 1.44 1.59
N HIS A 25 6.50 2.53 2.35
CA HIS A 25 5.89 2.52 3.67
C HIS A 25 4.37 2.67 3.56
N SER A 26 3.61 1.93 4.37
CA SER A 26 2.15 2.03 4.37
C SER A 26 1.63 3.48 4.57
N PRO A 27 2.25 4.35 5.40
CA PRO A 27 1.84 5.75 5.50
C PRO A 27 2.00 6.56 4.21
N ASP A 28 2.96 6.22 3.35
CA ASP A 28 3.17 6.90 2.06
C ASP A 28 2.00 6.60 1.11
N VAL A 29 1.55 5.34 1.08
CA VAL A 29 0.36 4.94 0.33
C VAL A 29 -0.87 5.65 0.88
N ILE A 30 -1.04 5.68 2.20
CA ILE A 30 -2.19 6.34 2.80
C ILE A 30 -2.20 7.84 2.49
N SER A 31 -1.04 8.50 2.59
CA SER A 31 -0.83 9.90 2.20
C SER A 31 -1.26 10.15 0.75
N ALA A 32 -0.74 9.36 -0.20
CA ALA A 32 -1.04 9.50 -1.62
C ALA A 32 -2.54 9.30 -1.94
N ILE A 33 -3.22 8.41 -1.22
CA ILE A 33 -4.65 8.14 -1.41
C ILE A 33 -5.52 9.21 -0.78
N SER A 34 -5.14 9.71 0.40
CA SER A 34 -5.91 10.69 1.16
C SER A 34 -6.06 12.04 0.45
N TYR A 35 -5.13 12.38 -0.44
CA TYR A 35 -5.16 13.63 -1.21
C TYR A 35 -6.30 13.64 -2.24
N ASP A 36 -6.51 12.51 -2.93
CA ASP A 36 -7.43 12.42 -4.08
C ASP A 36 -8.75 11.70 -3.76
N TYR A 37 -8.82 10.96 -2.65
CA TYR A 37 -9.94 10.08 -2.33
C TYR A 37 -10.40 10.19 -0.87
N LYS A 38 -11.72 10.08 -0.68
CA LYS A 38 -12.37 10.07 0.65
C LYS A 38 -12.28 8.71 1.34
N PHE A 39 -11.09 8.11 1.41
CA PHE A 39 -10.86 6.91 2.22
C PHE A 39 -10.24 7.32 3.56
N THR A 40 -10.67 6.69 4.65
CA THR A 40 -10.04 6.91 5.96
C THR A 40 -8.74 6.13 6.07
N TYR A 41 -7.82 6.57 6.94
CA TYR A 41 -6.58 5.83 7.24
C TYR A 41 -6.86 4.35 7.54
N GLY A 42 -7.79 4.07 8.45
CA GLY A 42 -8.16 2.70 8.80
C GLY A 42 -8.76 1.89 7.64
N GLN A 43 -9.43 2.50 6.67
CA GLN A 43 -9.90 1.77 5.48
C GLN A 43 -8.74 1.33 4.60
N VAL A 44 -7.73 2.19 4.44
CA VAL A 44 -6.53 1.89 3.65
C VAL A 44 -5.68 0.83 4.36
N GLU A 45 -5.42 0.98 5.65
CA GLU A 45 -4.67 -0.01 6.45
C GLU A 45 -5.33 -1.39 6.42
N ASN A 46 -6.63 -1.47 6.70
CA ASN A 46 -7.36 -2.74 6.65
C ASN A 46 -7.30 -3.41 5.27
N GLU A 47 -7.27 -2.63 4.18
CA GLU A 47 -7.17 -3.21 2.84
C GLU A 47 -5.73 -3.65 2.54
N ILE A 48 -4.71 -2.91 2.98
CA ILE A 48 -3.31 -3.32 2.89
C ILE A 48 -3.08 -4.64 3.65
N GLU A 49 -3.55 -4.74 4.89
CA GLU A 49 -3.43 -5.96 5.71
C GLU A 49 -4.07 -7.17 5.02
N LYS A 50 -5.27 -7.01 4.44
CA LYS A 50 -5.92 -8.06 3.65
C LYS A 50 -5.08 -8.45 2.45
N MET A 51 -4.53 -7.48 1.71
CA MET A 51 -3.69 -7.75 0.55
C MET A 51 -2.40 -8.49 0.92
N VAL A 52 -1.82 -8.22 2.09
CA VAL A 52 -0.69 -9.00 2.63
C VAL A 52 -1.12 -10.43 2.96
N HIS A 53 -2.23 -10.61 3.67
CA HIS A 53 -2.77 -11.94 3.97
C HIS A 53 -3.17 -12.76 2.74
N GLU A 54 -3.63 -12.08 1.68
CA GLU A 54 -3.99 -12.68 0.38
C GLU A 54 -2.76 -12.98 -0.51
N GLY A 55 -1.55 -12.57 -0.11
CA GLY A 55 -0.33 -12.75 -0.90
C GLY A 55 -0.26 -11.85 -2.15
N VAL A 56 -0.95 -10.71 -2.14
CA VAL A 56 -0.87 -9.68 -3.18
C VAL A 56 0.27 -8.70 -2.89
N LEU A 57 0.51 -8.42 -1.61
CA LEU A 57 1.62 -7.59 -1.14
C LEU A 57 2.54 -8.44 -0.26
N ASP A 58 3.84 -8.23 -0.42
CA ASP A 58 4.85 -8.61 0.55
C ASP A 58 4.93 -7.53 1.63
N ALA A 59 5.22 -7.94 2.86
CA ALA A 59 5.34 -7.03 4.00
C ALA A 59 6.64 -7.30 4.76
N GLU A 60 7.43 -6.25 4.95
CA GLU A 60 8.58 -6.26 5.84
C GLU A 60 8.17 -5.67 7.19
N LEU A 61 8.21 -6.51 8.24
CA LEU A 61 7.99 -6.09 9.62
C LEU A 61 9.22 -5.31 10.11
N SER A 62 9.20 -4.01 9.89
CA SER A 62 10.06 -3.04 10.59
C SER A 62 9.18 -2.19 11.51
N ASP A 63 9.79 -1.29 12.30
CA ASP A 63 9.06 -0.29 13.10
C ASP A 63 8.06 0.54 12.24
N TRP A 64 8.20 0.50 10.91
CA TRP A 64 7.41 1.20 9.90
C TRP A 64 7.00 0.16 8.83
N TYR A 65 5.76 -0.33 8.84
CA TYR A 65 5.27 -1.37 7.90
C TYR A 65 5.66 -1.06 6.44
N GLY A 66 6.64 -1.79 5.91
CA GLY A 66 7.06 -1.70 4.51
C GLY A 66 6.28 -2.69 3.67
N ILE A 67 5.74 -2.26 2.52
CA ILE A 67 4.98 -3.10 1.59
C ILE A 67 5.53 -3.04 0.17
N LYS A 68 5.43 -4.15 -0.56
CA LYS A 68 5.86 -4.29 -1.95
C LYS A 68 4.90 -5.21 -2.70
N LEU A 69 4.66 -4.99 -3.99
CA LEU A 69 3.95 -5.98 -4.82
C LEU A 69 4.78 -7.27 -4.98
N LEU A 70 4.13 -8.41 -4.81
CA LEU A 70 4.67 -9.76 -5.08
C LEU A 70 4.70 -10.10 -6.57
#